data_AF-A0AAW9KJG1-F1
#
_entry.id   AF-A0AAW9KJG1-F1
#
_cell.length_a   1.000
_cell.length_b   1.000
_cell.length_c   1.000
_cell.angle_alpha   90.00
_cell.angle_beta   90.00
_cell.angle_gamma   90.00
#
_symmetry.space_group_name_H-M   'P 1'
#
loop_
_entity.id
_entity.type
_entity.pdbx_description
1 polymer ?
#
loop_
_entity_poly.entity_id
_entity_poly.type
_entity_poly.pdbx_seq_one_letter_code
_entity_poly.pdbx_strand_id
1 'polypeptide(L)'
;ALYRAKFFNKNRVETYTSILDELKNDIDEKDIELVTSIKTLISVINAKDKFTYGHSERVVLYSRLLAEKLNLNKIDKDTLIYGAYMHDIGKINISQEILMKKMPLTSEEWEIIKQHSENGDEIIRPVKSLEKMIPIILHHHEKYNGMGYPRGLKGEEIPYLARVLTVVDSFDAMTSNRPYNKRKT
;
A
#
# COMPACT_ATOMS: atom_id res chain seq x y z
N ALA A 1 -2.82 18.03 -2.59
CA ALA A 1 -3.41 19.22 -1.94
C ALA A 1 -4.94 19.18 -1.93
N LEU A 2 -5.62 19.21 -3.08
CA LEU A 2 -7.10 19.29 -3.15
C LEU A 2 -7.84 18.14 -2.42
N TYR A 3 -7.37 16.90 -2.53
CA TYR A 3 -7.97 15.77 -1.80
C TYR A 3 -7.85 15.94 -0.28
N ARG A 4 -6.65 16.27 0.23
CA ARG A 4 -6.40 16.53 1.65
C ARG A 4 -7.24 17.68 2.20
N ALA A 5 -7.23 18.83 1.52
CA ALA A 5 -8.00 20.01 1.91
C ALA A 5 -9.52 19.75 1.91
N LYS A 6 -10.03 19.00 0.92
CA LYS A 6 -11.47 18.72 0.78
C LYS A 6 -11.98 17.69 1.78
N PHE A 7 -11.20 16.65 2.10
CA PHE A 7 -11.66 15.55 2.96
C PHE A 7 -11.33 15.72 4.44
N PHE A 8 -10.22 16.37 4.80
CA PHE A 8 -9.77 16.40 6.19
C PHE A 8 -9.93 17.77 6.87
N ASN A 9 -9.72 18.87 6.14
CA ASN A 9 -9.55 20.20 6.76
C ASN A 9 -10.43 21.28 6.14
N LYS A 10 -11.70 20.96 5.83
CA LYS A 10 -12.74 21.86 5.25
C LYS A 10 -12.38 23.35 5.38
N ASN A 11 -12.05 23.99 4.26
CA ASN A 11 -11.69 25.42 4.12
C ASN A 11 -10.29 25.85 4.62
N ARG A 12 -9.25 25.02 4.47
CA ARG A 12 -7.84 25.46 4.64
C ARG A 12 -7.00 25.19 3.40
N VAL A 13 -6.08 26.11 3.10
CA VAL A 13 -5.05 25.93 2.08
C VAL A 13 -4.00 24.99 2.66
N GLU A 14 -3.78 23.85 2.02
CA GLU A 14 -2.66 22.97 2.35
C GLU A 14 -1.63 22.96 1.22
N THR A 15 -0.37 23.15 1.60
CA THR A 15 0.77 22.86 0.75
C THR A 15 0.74 21.39 0.38
N TYR A 16 0.90 21.10 -0.91
CA TYR A 16 1.10 19.71 -1.34
C TYR A 16 2.47 19.26 -0.89
N THR A 17 2.50 18.27 -0.01
CA THR A 17 3.71 17.53 0.37
C THR A 17 3.55 16.13 -0.21
N SER A 18 4.51 15.71 -1.03
CA SER A 18 4.52 14.33 -1.53
C SER A 18 4.71 13.37 -0.36
N ILE A 19 4.15 12.15 -0.45
CA ILE A 19 4.57 10.99 0.34
C ILE A 19 6.08 10.98 0.61
N LEU A 20 6.87 11.23 -0.44
CA LEU A 20 8.33 11.12 -0.42
C LEU A 20 8.97 12.24 0.39
N ASP A 21 8.31 13.39 0.48
CA ASP A 21 8.72 14.52 1.30
C ASP A 21 8.31 14.30 2.76
N GLU A 22 7.16 13.67 3.02
CA GLU A 22 6.74 13.30 4.39
C GLU A 22 7.63 12.24 5.01
N LEU A 23 8.07 11.26 4.21
CA LEU A 23 9.09 10.30 4.62
C LEU A 23 10.39 10.98 5.10
N LYS A 24 10.62 12.26 4.76
CA LYS A 24 11.81 13.03 5.15
C LYS A 24 11.68 13.69 6.54
N ASN A 25 10.46 13.93 7.01
CA ASN A 25 10.21 14.73 8.22
C ASN A 25 10.24 13.88 9.52
N ASP A 26 10.14 12.55 9.41
CA ASP A 26 10.08 11.61 10.54
C ASP A 26 11.31 10.66 10.59
N ILE A 27 12.49 11.10 10.14
CA ILE A 27 13.68 10.24 10.05
C ILE A 27 14.52 10.34 11.33
N ASP A 28 14.54 9.26 12.13
CA ASP A 28 15.65 9.02 13.06
C ASP A 28 16.89 8.63 12.24
N GLU A 29 18.10 9.01 12.67
CA GLU A 29 19.36 8.67 11.97
C GLU A 29 19.48 7.17 11.63
N LYS A 30 18.97 6.31 12.52
CA LYS A 30 18.96 4.85 12.35
C LYS A 30 18.11 4.35 11.17
N ASP A 31 17.14 5.16 10.71
CA ASP A 31 16.18 4.80 9.67
C ASP A 31 16.52 5.42 8.30
N ILE A 32 17.62 6.16 8.18
CA ILE A 32 18.04 6.83 6.93
C ILE A 32 18.17 5.84 5.78
N GLU A 33 18.82 4.68 5.99
CA GLU A 33 19.02 3.67 4.95
C GLU A 33 17.67 3.09 4.49
N LEU A 34 16.83 2.68 5.46
CA LEU A 34 15.48 2.18 5.22
C LEU A 34 14.65 3.16 4.38
N VAL A 35 14.59 4.41 4.83
CA VAL A 35 13.82 5.46 4.15
C VAL A 35 14.39 5.75 2.76
N THR A 36 15.71 5.69 2.57
CA THR A 36 16.35 5.88 1.26
C THR A 36 15.99 4.74 0.30
N SER A 37 16.03 3.49 0.76
CA SER A 37 15.59 2.33 -0.03
C SER A 37 14.13 2.45 -0.44
N ILE A 38 13.24 2.79 0.51
CA ILE A 38 11.80 2.99 0.25
C ILE A 38 11.59 4.09 -0.81
N LYS A 39 12.22 5.25 -0.63
CA LYS A 39 12.10 6.37 -1.58
C LYS A 39 12.54 6.00 -2.98
N THR A 40 13.64 5.24 -3.09
CA THR A 40 14.18 4.79 -4.37
C THR A 40 13.18 3.87 -5.08
N LEU A 41 12.68 2.85 -4.37
CA LEU A 41 11.72 1.90 -4.94
C LEU A 41 10.38 2.55 -5.32
N ILE A 42 9.83 3.41 -4.46
CA ILE A 42 8.60 4.17 -4.77
C ILE A 42 8.81 5.04 -6.01
N SER A 43 9.96 5.70 -6.14
CA SER A 43 10.26 6.55 -7.30
C SER A 43 10.27 5.73 -8.61
N VAL A 44 10.78 4.50 -8.56
CA VAL A 44 10.77 3.57 -9.71
C VAL A 44 9.33 3.14 -10.04
N ILE A 45 8.50 2.79 -9.05
CA ILE A 45 7.08 2.44 -9.28
C ILE A 45 6.34 3.61 -9.94
N ASN A 46 6.48 4.81 -9.37
CA ASN A 46 5.77 6.00 -9.83
C ASN A 46 6.14 6.40 -11.27
N ALA A 47 7.37 6.11 -11.69
CA ALA A 47 7.79 6.32 -13.07
C ALA A 47 7.04 5.40 -14.05
N LYS A 48 6.68 4.19 -13.62
CA LYS A 48 5.97 3.20 -14.44
C LYS A 48 4.44 3.34 -14.37
N ASP A 49 3.89 3.76 -13.23
CA ASP A 49 2.45 3.86 -13.00
C ASP A 49 2.06 5.14 -12.26
N LYS A 50 1.54 6.12 -13.02
CA LYS A 50 1.08 7.41 -12.47
C LYS A 50 -0.25 7.30 -11.71
N PHE A 51 -1.01 6.21 -11.86
CA PHE A 51 -2.36 6.09 -11.32
C PHE A 51 -2.36 5.59 -9.85
N THR A 52 -1.42 4.74 -9.49
CA THR A 52 -1.28 4.17 -8.13
C THR A 52 -0.82 5.18 -7.10
N TYR A 53 -0.14 6.27 -7.51
CA TYR A 53 0.39 7.25 -6.56
C TYR A 53 -0.66 7.80 -5.59
N GLY A 54 -1.81 8.26 -6.12
CA GLY A 54 -2.88 8.81 -5.29
C GLY A 54 -3.55 7.78 -4.37
N HIS A 55 -3.58 6.50 -4.77
CA HIS A 55 -4.10 5.41 -3.95
C HIS A 55 -3.15 5.13 -2.78
N SER A 56 -1.86 4.97 -3.06
CA SER A 56 -0.85 4.78 -2.04
C SER A 56 -0.82 5.93 -1.02
N GLU A 57 -1.03 7.19 -1.42
CA GLU A 57 -1.05 8.32 -0.46
C GLU A 57 -2.20 8.18 0.53
N ARG A 58 -3.37 7.76 0.04
CA ARG A 58 -4.56 7.59 0.89
C ARG A 58 -4.43 6.39 1.80
N VAL A 59 -3.96 5.25 1.29
CA VAL A 59 -3.72 4.05 2.10
C VAL A 59 -2.71 4.34 3.22
N VAL A 60 -1.62 5.04 2.93
CA VAL A 60 -0.63 5.44 3.94
C VAL A 60 -1.25 6.37 4.97
N LEU A 61 -2.00 7.39 4.54
CA LEU A 61 -2.66 8.33 5.43
C LEU A 61 -3.65 7.62 6.37
N TYR A 62 -4.51 6.76 5.82
CA TYR A 62 -5.46 5.97 6.60
C TYR A 62 -4.75 4.99 7.54
N SER A 63 -3.63 4.40 7.11
CA SER A 63 -2.81 3.53 7.96
C SER A 63 -2.24 4.29 9.15
N ARG A 64 -1.76 5.53 8.96
CA ARG A 64 -1.32 6.40 10.05
C ARG A 64 -2.45 6.66 11.06
N LEU A 65 -3.63 7.05 10.56
CA LEU A 65 -4.79 7.34 11.42
C LEU A 65 -5.27 6.11 12.19
N LEU A 66 -5.31 4.96 11.53
CA LEU A 66 -5.73 3.71 12.15
C LEU A 66 -4.70 3.21 13.18
N ALA A 67 -3.40 3.33 12.89
CA ALA A 67 -2.34 2.99 13.83
C ALA A 67 -2.45 3.77 15.14
N GLU A 68 -2.70 5.09 15.06
CA GLU A 68 -2.94 5.93 16.24
C GLU A 68 -4.19 5.47 17.00
N LYS A 69 -5.28 5.20 16.27
CA LYS A 69 -6.53 4.77 16.90
C LYS A 69 -6.40 3.42 17.62
N LEU A 70 -5.56 2.52 17.10
CA LEU A 70 -5.24 1.22 17.68
C LEU A 70 -4.15 1.31 18.76
N ASN A 71 -3.58 2.50 19.01
CA ASN A 71 -2.44 2.70 19.92
C ASN A 71 -1.27 1.77 19.62
N LEU A 72 -0.92 1.59 18.33
CA LEU A 72 0.25 0.80 17.96
C LEU A 72 1.53 1.44 18.50
N ASN A 73 2.47 0.61 18.95
CA ASN A 73 3.79 1.10 19.32
C ASN A 73 4.53 1.67 18.10
N LYS A 74 5.62 2.41 18.35
CA LYS A 74 6.40 3.08 17.30
C LYS A 74 6.88 2.11 16.20
N ILE A 75 7.35 0.92 16.57
CA ILE A 75 7.88 -0.07 15.63
C ILE A 75 6.77 -0.60 14.71
N ASP A 76 5.62 -0.97 15.27
CA ASP A 76 4.49 -1.48 14.51
C ASP A 76 3.84 -0.40 13.64
N LYS A 77 3.78 0.82 14.15
CA LYS A 77 3.31 1.99 13.39
C LYS A 77 4.20 2.26 12.18
N ASP A 78 5.51 2.33 12.38
CA ASP A 78 6.47 2.58 11.29
C ASP A 78 6.44 1.41 10.29
N THR A 79 6.36 0.16 10.77
CA THR A 79 6.21 -1.03 9.93
C THR A 79 4.93 -1.01 9.10
N LEU A 80 3.78 -0.65 9.69
CA LEU A 80 2.54 -0.52 8.94
C LEU A 80 2.63 0.57 7.86
N ILE A 81 3.21 1.73 8.20
CA ILE A 81 3.35 2.87 7.28
C ILE A 81 4.26 2.51 6.10
N TYR A 82 5.42 1.90 6.37
CA TYR A 82 6.36 1.49 5.33
C TYR A 82 5.81 0.32 4.50
N GLY A 83 5.10 -0.63 5.11
CA GLY A 83 4.36 -1.66 4.40
C GLY A 83 3.28 -1.08 3.49
N ALA A 84 2.52 -0.10 3.96
CA ALA A 84 1.51 0.60 3.18
C ALA A 84 2.09 1.31 1.95
N TYR A 85 3.30 1.88 2.05
CA TYR A 85 3.99 2.46 0.91
C TYR A 85 4.34 1.45 -0.19
N MET A 86 4.64 0.21 0.20
CA MET A 86 5.23 -0.78 -0.68
C MET A 86 4.29 -1.95 -1.02
N HIS A 87 3.09 -2.01 -0.45
CA HIS A 87 2.18 -3.17 -0.60
C HIS A 87 1.96 -3.60 -2.05
N ASP A 88 1.94 -2.64 -2.97
CA ASP A 88 1.70 -2.84 -4.39
C ASP A 88 2.99 -2.87 -5.27
N ILE A 89 4.19 -2.89 -4.68
CA ILE A 89 5.48 -2.85 -5.42
C ILE A 89 5.60 -3.94 -6.50
N GLY A 90 5.06 -5.13 -6.24
CA GLY A 90 5.11 -6.24 -7.20
C GLY A 90 4.28 -6.03 -8.47
N LYS A 91 3.43 -4.98 -8.53
CA LYS A 91 2.74 -4.58 -9.77
C LYS A 91 3.72 -4.12 -10.85
N ILE A 92 4.96 -3.81 -10.50
CA ILE A 92 6.02 -3.51 -11.47
C ILE A 92 6.24 -4.67 -12.47
N ASN A 93 5.93 -5.91 -12.11
CA ASN A 93 6.09 -7.06 -13.02
C ASN A 93 4.83 -7.32 -13.89
N ILE A 94 3.74 -6.57 -13.67
CA ILE A 94 2.50 -6.73 -14.43
C ILE A 94 2.49 -5.77 -15.62
N SER A 95 1.92 -6.20 -16.75
CA SER A 95 1.80 -5.37 -17.95
C SER A 95 0.85 -4.19 -17.72
N GLN A 96 1.17 -3.06 -18.34
CA GLN A 96 0.33 -1.85 -18.26
C GLN A 96 -1.05 -2.08 -18.90
N GLU A 97 -1.14 -2.93 -19.91
CA GLU A 97 -2.41 -3.31 -20.54
C GLU A 97 -3.37 -3.95 -19.52
N ILE A 98 -2.89 -4.90 -18.71
CA ILE A 98 -3.68 -5.55 -17.65
C ILE A 98 -3.99 -4.58 -16.50
N LEU A 99 -3.09 -3.66 -16.17
CA LEU A 99 -3.30 -2.68 -15.09
C LEU A 99 -4.23 -1.51 -15.49
N MET A 100 -4.35 -1.19 -16.78
CA MET A 100 -5.08 0.00 -17.28
C MET A 100 -6.23 -0.26 -18.26
N LYS A 101 -6.53 -1.51 -18.60
CA LYS A 101 -7.80 -1.93 -19.20
C LYS A 101 -9.01 -1.25 -18.49
N LYS A 102 -10.14 -1.19 -19.17
CA LYS A 102 -11.38 -0.58 -18.64
C LYS A 102 -12.53 -1.57 -18.54
N MET A 103 -12.34 -2.72 -19.16
CA MET A 103 -13.28 -3.83 -19.18
C MET A 103 -12.96 -4.80 -18.03
N PRO A 104 -13.91 -5.62 -17.59
CA PRO A 104 -13.64 -6.67 -16.63
C PRO A 104 -12.43 -7.53 -17.05
N LEU A 105 -11.61 -7.87 -16.06
CA LEU A 105 -10.48 -8.77 -16.26
C LEU A 105 -10.98 -10.21 -16.45
N THR A 106 -10.30 -10.98 -17.29
CA THR A 106 -10.53 -12.43 -17.40
C THR A 106 -9.99 -13.16 -16.17
N SER A 107 -10.34 -14.43 -16.00
CA SER A 107 -9.82 -15.25 -14.90
C SER A 107 -8.29 -15.35 -14.94
N GLU A 108 -7.71 -15.46 -16.13
CA GLU A 108 -6.26 -15.55 -16.34
C GLU A 108 -5.56 -14.24 -15.99
N GLU A 109 -6.14 -13.10 -16.40
CA GLU A 109 -5.64 -11.78 -16.03
C GLU A 109 -5.73 -11.54 -14.51
N TRP A 110 -6.77 -12.06 -13.87
CA TRP A 110 -6.89 -12.03 -12.41
C TRP A 110 -5.78 -12.81 -11.72
N GLU A 111 -5.42 -14.00 -12.20
CA GLU A 111 -4.29 -14.76 -11.64
C GLU A 111 -2.97 -14.01 -11.81
N ILE A 112 -2.74 -13.34 -12.95
CA ILE A 112 -1.56 -12.48 -13.15
C ILE A 112 -1.54 -11.33 -12.13
N ILE A 113 -2.68 -10.70 -11.86
CA ILE A 113 -2.74 -9.61 -10.87
C ILE A 113 -2.41 -10.11 -9.47
N LYS A 114 -2.94 -11.27 -9.05
CA LYS A 114 -2.69 -11.83 -7.71
C LYS A 114 -1.21 -12.06 -7.42
N GLN A 115 -0.41 -12.32 -8.45
CA GLN A 115 1.04 -12.54 -8.31
C GLN A 115 1.78 -11.31 -7.78
N HIS A 116 1.22 -10.10 -7.80
CA HIS A 116 1.93 -8.92 -7.29
C HIS A 116 2.34 -9.03 -5.81
N SER A 117 1.62 -9.79 -4.98
CA SER A 117 1.99 -9.98 -3.58
C SER A 117 3.27 -10.81 -3.45
N GLU A 118 3.39 -11.89 -4.22
CA GLU A 118 4.60 -12.73 -4.25
C GLU A 118 5.76 -12.01 -4.96
N ASN A 119 5.50 -11.36 -6.09
CA ASN A 119 6.49 -10.53 -6.79
C ASN A 119 7.03 -9.42 -5.87
N GLY A 120 6.18 -8.85 -5.02
CA GLY A 120 6.57 -7.79 -4.09
C GLY A 120 7.52 -8.30 -2.99
N ASP A 121 7.27 -9.51 -2.48
CA ASP A 121 8.20 -10.21 -1.60
C ASP A 121 9.54 -10.48 -2.29
N GLU A 122 9.54 -11.02 -3.51
CA GLU A 122 10.77 -11.27 -4.28
C GLU A 122 11.63 -10.00 -4.50
N ILE A 123 10.99 -8.86 -4.75
CA ILE A 123 11.68 -7.57 -4.93
C ILE A 123 12.31 -7.09 -3.61
N ILE A 124 11.65 -7.32 -2.48
CA ILE A 124 12.00 -6.72 -1.20
C ILE A 124 12.94 -7.60 -0.38
N ARG A 125 12.80 -8.91 -0.47
CA ARG A 125 13.57 -9.90 0.29
C ARG A 125 15.10 -9.71 0.24
N PRO A 126 15.72 -9.28 -0.88
CA PRO A 126 17.16 -9.00 -0.90
C PRO A 126 17.58 -7.77 -0.08
N VAL A 127 16.66 -6.86 0.21
CA VAL A 127 16.92 -5.58 0.90
C VAL A 127 16.66 -5.76 2.39
N LYS A 128 17.70 -6.08 3.15
CA LYS A 128 17.61 -6.40 4.60
C LYS A 128 16.87 -5.35 5.43
N SER A 129 17.04 -4.06 5.13
CA SER A 129 16.36 -2.97 5.85
C SER A 129 14.83 -3.03 5.73
N LEU A 130 14.31 -3.67 4.67
CA LEU A 130 12.87 -3.78 4.37
C LEU A 130 12.24 -5.11 4.82
N GLU A 131 13.02 -6.03 5.40
CA GLU A 131 12.57 -7.39 5.73
C GLU A 131 11.28 -7.42 6.58
N LYS A 132 11.16 -6.48 7.52
CA LYS A 132 9.98 -6.35 8.40
C LYS A 132 8.68 -6.04 7.64
N MET A 133 8.76 -5.56 6.40
CA MET A 133 7.59 -5.24 5.57
C MET A 133 7.06 -6.44 4.79
N ILE A 134 7.89 -7.48 4.60
CA ILE A 134 7.53 -8.66 3.80
C ILE A 134 6.19 -9.27 4.22
N PRO A 135 5.88 -9.49 5.52
CA PRO A 135 4.60 -10.08 5.91
C PRO A 135 3.39 -9.23 5.52
N ILE A 136 3.53 -7.90 5.53
CA ILE A 136 2.45 -6.99 5.11
C ILE A 136 2.24 -7.10 3.60
N ILE A 137 3.32 -7.04 2.84
CA ILE A 137 3.30 -7.00 1.37
C ILE A 137 2.79 -8.33 0.81
N LEU A 138 3.25 -9.44 1.37
CA LEU A 138 2.85 -10.77 0.92
C LEU A 138 1.39 -11.10 1.27
N HIS A 139 0.86 -10.60 2.40
CA HIS A 139 -0.42 -11.07 2.94
C HIS A 139 -1.54 -10.01 3.01
N HIS A 140 -1.35 -8.80 2.47
CA HIS A 140 -2.38 -7.76 2.54
C HIS A 140 -3.68 -8.08 1.78
N HIS A 141 -3.68 -9.11 0.93
CA HIS A 141 -4.87 -9.65 0.28
C HIS A 141 -5.41 -10.95 0.88
N GLU A 142 -4.83 -11.41 1.98
CA GLU A 142 -5.44 -12.47 2.78
C GLU A 142 -6.76 -11.98 3.38
N LYS A 143 -7.72 -12.89 3.51
CA LYS A 143 -9.04 -12.58 4.07
C LYS A 143 -9.24 -13.37 5.33
N TYR A 144 -9.82 -12.74 6.35
CA TYR A 144 -10.03 -13.37 7.66
C TYR A 144 -10.79 -14.71 7.58
N ASN A 145 -11.60 -14.92 6.54
CA ASN A 145 -12.34 -16.16 6.29
C ASN A 145 -11.54 -17.27 5.53
N GLY A 146 -10.29 -17.03 5.13
CA GLY A 146 -9.45 -17.96 4.37
C GLY A 146 -9.64 -17.92 2.85
N MET A 147 -10.48 -17.03 2.31
CA MET A 147 -10.72 -16.91 0.86
C MET A 147 -9.80 -15.86 0.19
N GLY A 148 -8.69 -15.53 0.84
CA GLY A 148 -7.68 -14.60 0.34
C GLY A 148 -6.59 -15.30 -0.45
N TYR A 149 -5.53 -14.57 -0.74
CA TYR A 149 -4.34 -15.06 -1.43
C TYR A 149 -3.11 -14.33 -0.88
N PRO A 150 -1.87 -14.86 -1.08
CA PRO A 150 -1.51 -16.05 -1.86
C PRO A 150 -1.56 -17.38 -1.11
N ARG A 151 -1.62 -17.38 0.22
CA ARG A 151 -1.52 -18.61 1.05
C ARG A 151 -2.86 -19.09 1.59
N GLY A 152 -3.91 -18.27 1.52
CA GLY A 152 -5.24 -18.65 2.02
C GLY A 152 -5.30 -18.73 3.55
N LEU A 153 -4.50 -17.90 4.22
CA LEU A 153 -4.41 -17.85 5.68
C LEU A 153 -5.76 -17.45 6.28
N LYS A 154 -6.11 -18.03 7.43
CA LYS A 154 -7.41 -17.81 8.09
C LYS A 154 -7.24 -17.20 9.48
N GLY A 155 -8.13 -16.27 9.81
CA GLY A 155 -8.20 -15.67 11.14
C GLY A 155 -6.88 -14.99 11.53
N GLU A 156 -6.28 -15.50 12.61
CA GLU A 156 -5.06 -14.93 13.20
C GLU A 156 -3.76 -15.50 12.62
N GLU A 157 -3.85 -16.47 11.71
CA GLU A 157 -2.71 -16.90 10.89
C GLU A 157 -2.20 -15.76 10.01
N ILE A 158 -3.10 -14.82 9.65
CA ILE A 158 -2.76 -13.62 8.92
C ILE A 158 -1.99 -12.66 9.86
N PRO A 159 -0.78 -12.21 9.47
CA PRO A 159 -0.01 -11.26 10.27
C PRO A 159 -0.86 -10.05 10.67
N TYR A 160 -0.74 -9.65 11.94
CA TYR A 160 -1.61 -8.61 12.50
C TYR A 160 -1.60 -7.31 11.66
N LEU A 161 -0.42 -6.81 11.30
CA LEU A 161 -0.31 -5.59 10.49
C LEU A 161 -0.80 -5.77 9.05
N ALA A 162 -0.73 -6.99 8.50
CA ALA A 162 -1.33 -7.29 7.20
C ALA A 162 -2.86 -7.18 7.28
N ARG A 163 -3.50 -7.72 8.33
CA ARG A 163 -4.94 -7.56 8.58
C ARG A 163 -5.35 -6.10 8.68
N VAL A 164 -4.56 -5.28 9.40
CA VAL A 164 -4.80 -3.83 9.52
C VAL A 164 -4.73 -3.18 8.14
N LEU A 165 -3.71 -3.49 7.33
CA LEU A 165 -3.58 -2.93 5.99
C LEU A 165 -4.71 -3.38 5.06
N THR A 166 -5.16 -4.64 5.11
CA THR A 166 -6.27 -5.15 4.31
C THR A 166 -7.54 -4.32 4.51
N VAL A 167 -7.84 -3.92 5.76
CA VAL A 167 -8.99 -3.07 6.08
C VAL A 167 -8.84 -1.71 5.40
N VAL A 168 -7.64 -1.13 5.49
CA VAL A 168 -7.35 0.20 4.93
C VAL A 168 -7.40 0.20 3.40
N ASP A 169 -6.73 -0.75 2.72
CA ASP A 169 -6.77 -0.86 1.26
C ASP A 169 -8.19 -1.13 0.76
N SER A 170 -8.94 -2.03 1.42
CA SER A 170 -10.34 -2.29 1.07
C SER A 170 -11.19 -1.03 1.21
N PHE A 171 -11.01 -0.25 2.27
CA PHE A 171 -11.72 1.00 2.48
C PHE A 171 -11.42 2.02 1.37
N ASP A 172 -10.15 2.19 0.99
CA ASP A 172 -9.79 3.08 -0.11
C ASP A 172 -10.37 2.58 -1.45
N ALA A 173 -10.31 1.28 -1.71
CA ALA A 173 -10.85 0.64 -2.90
C ALA A 173 -12.37 0.85 -3.04
N MET A 174 -13.11 0.86 -1.92
CA MET A 174 -14.56 1.09 -1.90
C MET A 174 -14.93 2.57 -2.08
N THR A 175 -14.07 3.48 -1.59
CA THR A 175 -14.38 4.92 -1.52
C THR A 175 -13.75 5.77 -2.62
N SER A 176 -12.84 5.20 -3.42
CA SER A 176 -12.18 5.85 -4.56
C SER A 176 -12.67 5.35 -5.92
N ASN A 177 -12.52 6.15 -6.96
CA ASN A 177 -12.77 5.73 -8.34
C ASN A 177 -11.52 4.99 -8.87
N ARG A 178 -11.67 3.71 -9.27
CA ARG A 178 -10.62 2.93 -9.95
C ARG A 178 -10.97 2.75 -11.43
N PRO A 179 -9.99 2.52 -12.34
CA PRO A 179 -10.25 2.40 -13.79
C PRO A 179 -11.32 1.35 -14.16
N TYR A 180 -11.45 0.30 -13.35
CA TYR A 180 -12.38 -0.83 -13.54
C TYR A 180 -13.49 -0.92 -12.50
N ASN A 181 -13.43 -0.11 -11.44
CA ASN A 181 -14.37 -0.18 -10.35
C ASN A 181 -14.89 1.22 -10.07
N LYS A 182 -16.15 1.45 -10.46
CA LYS A 182 -16.84 2.67 -10.09
C LYS A 182 -17.05 2.66 -8.59
N ARG A 183 -16.82 3.82 -7.96
CA ARG A 183 -17.07 4.01 -6.53
C ARG A 183 -18.46 3.49 -6.17
N LYS A 184 -18.56 2.69 -5.11
CA LYS A 184 -19.85 2.26 -4.58
C LYS A 184 -20.50 3.47 -3.89
N THR A 185 -21.67 3.87 -4.40
CA THR A 185 -22.53 4.93 -3.82
C THR A 185 -23.45 4.35 -2.77
#